data_AF-A0A8J3BJ73-F1
#
_entry.id   AF-A0A8J3BJ73-F1
#
_cell.length_a   1.000
_cell.length_b   1.000
_cell.length_c   1.000
_cell.angle_alpha   90.00
_cell.angle_beta   90.00
_cell.angle_gamma   90.00
#
_symmetry.space_group_name_H-M   'P 1'
#
loop_
_entity.id
_entity.type
_entity.pdbx_description
1 polymer ?
#
loop_
_entity_poly.entity_id
_entity_poly.type
_entity_poly.pdbx_seq_one_letter_code
_entity_poly.pdbx_strand_id
1 'polypeptide(L)'
;MDPTGVGPRLFFQRVPEGRVVKNRLHLDVRVGTGLVGGERLASLEAECARLVALGAVRVRLLTADGYDESCLVMQDIEGNEFCLD
;
A
#
# COMPACT_ATOMS: atom_id res chain seq x y z
N MET A 1 -12.46 -8.48 0.21
CA MET A 1 -13.22 -9.37 -0.69
C MET A 1 -13.75 -8.51 -1.81
N ASP A 2 -13.49 -8.86 -3.08
CA ASP A 2 -14.11 -8.16 -4.20
C ASP A 2 -15.64 -8.33 -4.12
N PRO A 3 -16.41 -7.25 -3.92
CA PRO A 3 -17.87 -7.33 -3.77
C PRO A 3 -18.57 -7.82 -5.04
N THR A 4 -17.91 -7.78 -6.20
CA THR A 4 -18.45 -8.24 -7.48
C THR A 4 -18.05 -9.67 -7.83
N GLY A 5 -17.08 -10.25 -7.12
CA GLY A 5 -16.63 -11.64 -7.30
C GLY A 5 -15.89 -11.92 -8.61
N VAL A 6 -15.43 -10.88 -9.32
CA VAL A 6 -14.73 -10.99 -10.61
C VAL A 6 -13.21 -11.13 -10.42
N GLY A 7 -12.67 -10.43 -9.42
CA GLY A 7 -11.25 -10.37 -9.12
C GLY A 7 -10.72 -11.60 -8.36
N PRO A 8 -9.38 -11.72 -8.28
CA PRO A 8 -8.74 -12.81 -7.56
C PRO A 8 -9.09 -12.76 -6.06
N ARG A 9 -9.22 -13.93 -5.45
CA ARG A 9 -9.41 -14.06 -4.00
C ARG A 9 -8.07 -13.96 -3.30
N LEU A 10 -7.96 -13.03 -2.35
CA LEU A 10 -6.83 -12.93 -1.44
C LEU A 10 -7.23 -13.44 -0.06
N PHE A 11 -6.36 -14.25 0.55
CA PHE A 11 -6.52 -14.73 1.92
C PHE A 11 -5.34 -14.24 2.74
N PHE A 12 -5.64 -13.60 3.86
CA PHE A 12 -4.65 -13.25 4.88
C PHE A 12 -4.79 -14.29 5.98
N GLN A 13 -3.79 -15.16 6.08
CA GLN A 13 -3.77 -16.25 7.06
C GLN A 13 -2.70 -15.96 8.10
N ARG A 14 -3.11 -15.98 9.36
CA ARG A 14 -2.18 -15.86 10.47
C ARG A 14 -1.39 -17.16 10.59
N VAL A 15 -0.07 -17.03 10.53
CA VAL A 15 0.89 -18.13 10.74
C VAL A 15 1.78 -17.81 11.95
N PRO A 16 2.32 -18.81 12.66
CA PRO A 16 3.12 -18.56 13.87
C PRO A 16 4.47 -17.90 13.57
N GLU A 17 4.99 -18.03 12.36
CA GLU A 17 6.26 -17.45 11.94
C GLU A 17 6.13 -15.95 11.64
N GLY A 18 7.06 -15.15 12.16
CA GLY A 18 7.23 -13.77 11.74
C GLY A 18 7.86 -13.68 10.35
N ARG A 19 7.67 -12.53 9.68
CA ARG A 19 8.34 -12.22 8.41
C ARG A 19 9.86 -12.17 8.60
N VAL A 20 10.61 -12.96 7.81
CA VAL A 20 12.08 -12.98 7.85
C VAL A 20 12.71 -12.23 6.67
N VAL A 21 12.04 -12.24 5.51
CA VAL A 21 12.47 -11.56 4.28
C VAL A 21 11.28 -10.89 3.60
N LYS A 22 11.56 -10.06 2.60
CA LYS A 22 10.51 -9.46 1.77
C LYS A 22 9.70 -10.54 1.06
N ASN A 23 8.38 -10.36 1.02
CA ASN A 23 7.48 -11.20 0.24
C ASN A 23 7.85 -11.10 -1.25
N ARG A 24 7.84 -12.22 -1.99
CA ARG A 24 7.99 -12.23 -3.46
C ARG A 24 6.69 -11.79 -4.18
N LEU A 25 5.89 -10.99 -3.50
CA LEU A 25 4.61 -10.44 -3.91
C LEU A 25 4.66 -8.93 -3.67
N HIS A 26 4.23 -8.17 -4.66
CA HIS A 26 4.01 -6.73 -4.54
C HIS A 26 2.50 -6.49 -4.63
N LEU A 27 1.95 -5.78 -3.64
CA LEU A 27 0.53 -5.44 -3.59
C LEU A 27 0.37 -3.92 -3.56
N ASP A 28 -0.42 -3.39 -4.49
CA ASP A 28 -0.76 -1.96 -4.57
C ASP A 28 -2.22 -1.73 -4.22
N VAL A 29 -2.47 -0.73 -3.40
CA VAL A 29 -3.79 -0.22 -3.04
C VAL A 29 -4.00 1.10 -3.74
N ARG A 30 -4.95 1.13 -4.69
CA ARG A 30 -5.19 2.30 -5.53
C ARG A 30 -5.92 3.41 -4.80
N VAL A 31 -5.29 4.57 -4.71
CA VAL A 31 -5.78 5.81 -4.07
C VAL A 31 -5.48 7.05 -4.93
N GLY A 32 -4.50 6.99 -5.83
CA GLY A 32 -4.07 8.11 -6.68
C GLY A 32 -4.47 7.97 -8.15
N THR A 33 -5.46 7.14 -8.48
CA THR A 33 -5.84 6.85 -9.88
C THR A 33 -6.22 8.13 -10.64
N GLY A 34 -5.48 8.41 -11.73
CA GLY A 34 -5.69 9.58 -12.57
C GLY A 34 -5.11 10.90 -12.00
N LEU A 35 -4.52 10.86 -10.81
CA LEU A 35 -3.86 12.00 -10.18
C LEU A 35 -2.36 11.98 -10.49
N VAL A 36 -1.74 13.15 -10.56
CA VAL A 36 -0.30 13.32 -10.77
C VAL A 36 0.29 14.38 -9.83
N GLY A 37 1.61 14.37 -9.65
CA GLY A 37 2.33 15.43 -8.95
C GLY A 37 1.81 15.70 -7.53
N GLY A 38 1.62 16.99 -7.20
CA GLY A 38 1.24 17.41 -5.84
C GLY A 38 -0.13 16.90 -5.37
N GLU A 39 -1.09 16.77 -6.28
CA GLU A 39 -2.44 16.27 -5.96
C GLU A 39 -2.40 14.78 -5.61
N ARG A 40 -1.66 14.00 -6.39
CA ARG A 40 -1.40 12.59 -6.08
C ARG A 40 -0.69 12.44 -4.74
N LEU A 41 0.36 13.22 -4.49
CA LEU A 41 1.09 13.17 -3.24
C LEU A 41 0.17 13.49 -2.05
N ALA A 42 -0.71 14.48 -2.16
CA ALA A 42 -1.67 14.80 -1.12
C ALA A 42 -2.64 13.63 -0.84
N SER A 43 -3.14 12.96 -1.87
CA SER A 43 -4.01 11.77 -1.71
C SER A 43 -3.28 10.60 -1.04
N LEU A 44 -2.03 10.34 -1.41
CA LEU A 44 -1.19 9.32 -0.77
C LEU A 44 -0.96 9.61 0.71
N GLU A 45 -0.63 10.86 1.04
CA GLU A 45 -0.38 11.29 2.42
C GLU A 45 -1.65 11.27 3.28
N ALA A 46 -2.80 11.66 2.73
CA ALA A 46 -4.08 11.62 3.42
C ALA A 46 -4.48 10.18 3.78
N GLU A 47 -4.34 9.26 2.83
CA GLU A 47 -4.63 7.85 3.08
C GLU A 47 -3.61 7.21 4.03
N CYS A 48 -2.33 7.55 3.90
CA CYS A 48 -1.30 7.16 4.87
C CYS A 48 -1.70 7.55 6.29
N ALA A 49 -2.11 8.80 6.50
CA ALA A 49 -2.51 9.28 7.82
C ALA A 49 -3.68 8.48 8.39
N ARG A 50 -4.69 8.16 7.55
CA ARG A 50 -5.82 7.32 7.94
C ARG A 50 -5.40 5.91 8.34
N LEU A 51 -4.50 5.29 7.57
CA LEU A 51 -4.01 3.93 7.83
C LEU A 51 -3.10 3.86 9.05
N VAL A 52 -2.24 4.87 9.26
CA VAL A 52 -1.40 4.98 10.47
C VAL A 52 -2.26 5.06 11.72
N ALA A 53 -3.36 5.81 11.69
CA ALA A 53 -4.32 5.85 12.80
C ALA A 53 -4.98 4.49 13.10
N LEU A 54 -4.99 3.56 12.13
CA LEU A 54 -5.49 2.18 12.27
C LEU A 54 -4.38 1.17 12.61
N GLY A 55 -3.14 1.63 12.82
CA GLY A 55 -2.00 0.79 13.23
C GLY A 55 -1.04 0.40 12.12
N ALA A 56 -1.24 0.86 10.88
CA ALA A 56 -0.27 0.67 9.81
C ALA A 56 1.01 1.49 10.06
N VAL A 57 2.12 1.08 9.44
CA VAL A 57 3.42 1.75 9.55
C VAL A 57 3.82 2.34 8.20
N ARG A 58 4.17 3.63 8.19
CA ARG A 58 4.79 4.29 7.04
C ARG A 58 6.24 3.82 6.88
N VAL A 59 6.59 3.34 5.70
CA VAL A 59 7.94 2.85 5.42
C VAL A 59 8.73 3.84 4.57
N ARG A 60 8.25 4.18 3.38
CA ARG A 60 9.01 5.00 2.43
C ARG A 60 8.10 5.69 1.42
N LEU A 61 8.29 6.99 1.24
CA LEU A 61 7.80 7.72 0.08
C LEU A 61 8.79 7.56 -1.07
N LEU A 62 8.28 7.15 -2.22
CA LEU A 62 8.98 7.20 -3.50
C LEU A 62 8.35 8.35 -4.28
N THR A 63 9.13 9.42 -4.48
CA THR A 63 8.69 10.58 -5.25
C THR A 63 8.79 10.29 -6.74
N ALA A 64 7.88 10.88 -7.52
CA ALA A 64 7.91 10.79 -8.97
C ALA A 64 9.31 11.15 -9.53
N ASP A 65 9.76 10.39 -10.52
CA ASP A 65 11.11 10.51 -11.11
C ASP A 65 11.09 10.90 -12.60
N GLY A 66 9.90 11.22 -13.11
CA GLY A 66 9.65 11.54 -14.52
C GLY A 66 9.28 10.33 -15.38
N TYR A 67 9.37 9.11 -14.84
CA TYR A 67 8.88 7.88 -15.48
C TYR A 67 7.71 7.29 -14.70
N ASP A 68 7.90 7.15 -13.39
CA ASP A 68 6.87 6.67 -12.47
C ASP A 68 6.31 7.84 -11.66
N GLU A 69 5.01 7.77 -11.38
CA GLU A 69 4.36 8.68 -10.43
C GLU A 69 4.68 8.29 -8.98
N SER A 70 4.51 9.23 -8.05
CA SER A 70 4.85 8.98 -6.64
C SER A 70 4.06 7.80 -6.06
N CYS A 71 4.65 7.02 -5.16
CA CYS A 71 3.93 5.97 -4.42
C CYS A 71 4.46 5.87 -2.99
N LEU A 72 3.69 5.26 -2.10
CA LEU A 72 4.03 5.19 -0.69
C LEU A 72 4.05 3.75 -0.17
N VAL A 73 5.22 3.27 0.23
CA VAL A 73 5.39 1.94 0.85
C VAL A 73 4.92 1.99 2.31
N MET A 74 4.06 1.04 2.66
CA MET A 74 3.43 0.86 3.97
C MET A 74 3.60 -0.58 4.47
N GLN A 75 3.42 -0.78 5.78
CA GLN A 75 3.25 -2.08 6.40
C GLN A 75 1.92 -2.13 7.17
N ASP A 76 1.24 -3.28 7.14
CA ASP A 76 0.09 -3.52 8.03
C ASP A 76 0.54 -3.87 9.46
N ILE A 77 -0.43 -4.15 10.34
CA ILE A 77 -0.18 -4.48 11.75
C ILE A 77 0.61 -5.78 11.96
N GLU A 78 0.67 -6.67 10.96
CA GLU A 78 1.43 -7.93 11.00
C GLU A 78 2.78 -7.80 10.26
N GLY A 79 3.10 -6.62 9.71
CA GLY A 79 4.35 -6.33 9.01
C GLY A 79 4.35 -6.71 7.52
N ASN A 80 3.19 -6.98 6.92
CA ASN A 80 3.09 -7.22 5.47
C ASN A 80 3.24 -5.91 4.70
N GLU A 81 4.06 -5.93 3.65
CA GLU A 81 4.30 -4.75 2.80
C GLU A 81 3.25 -4.61 1.70
N PHE A 82 2.82 -3.36 1.47
CA PHE A 82 2.01 -2.93 0.33
C PHE A 82 2.37 -1.49 -0.03
N CYS A 83 1.99 -1.02 -1.22
CA CYS A 83 2.11 0.40 -1.57
C CYS A 83 0.74 1.05 -1.75
N LEU A 84 0.67 2.33 -1.42
CA LEU A 84 -0.38 3.22 -1.90
C LEU A 84 0.03 3.73 -3.28
N ASP A 85 -0.87 3.58 -4.24
CA ASP A 85 -0.70 3.95 -5.65
C ASP A 85 -1.83 4.88 -6.13
#